data_AF-B1KKP2-F1
#
_entry.id   AF-B1KKP2-F1
#
_cell.length_a   1.000
_cell.length_b   1.000
_cell.length_c   1.000
_cell.angle_alpha   90.00
_cell.angle_beta   90.00
_cell.angle_gamma   90.00
#
_symmetry.space_group_name_H-M   'P 1'
#
loop_
_entity.id
_entity.type
_entity.pdbx_description
1 polymer ?
#
loop_
_entity_poly.entity_id
_entity_poly.type
_entity_poly.pdbx_seq_one_letter_code
_entity_poly.pdbx_strand_id
1 'polypeptide(L)'
;MIEITPEYKARVEQVSLNVCNLVIPMDQIPQNLFEAYANLCNELLEDSDEKFIKGWEALPNSAKALLPQEDFHGFYIANAWLQLSRVAQDISEAADTDDAIAENEYSGIFTRISDESLKESSKKLKKARTNRALLNSIRAVVDGK
;
A
#
# COMPACT_ATOMS: atom_id res chain seq x y z
N MET A 1 11.12 12.62 -8.57
CA MET A 1 9.70 12.63 -9.00
C MET A 1 9.45 11.54 -10.05
N ILE A 2 8.41 10.73 -9.88
CA ILE A 2 7.99 9.70 -10.85
C ILE A 2 7.15 10.37 -11.94
N GLU A 3 7.34 9.96 -13.18
CA GLU A 3 6.44 10.34 -14.27
C GLU A 3 5.16 9.50 -14.16
N ILE A 4 4.09 10.10 -13.62
CA ILE A 4 2.79 9.44 -13.47
C ILE A 4 2.02 9.60 -14.78
N THR A 5 2.18 8.64 -15.69
CA THR A 5 1.35 8.56 -16.89
C THR A 5 -0.03 7.97 -16.57
N PRO A 6 -1.04 8.15 -17.43
CA PRO A 6 -2.34 7.49 -17.24
C PRO A 6 -2.23 5.97 -17.13
N GLU A 7 -1.32 5.33 -17.89
CA GLU A 7 -1.09 3.90 -17.85
C GLU A 7 -0.43 3.47 -16.54
N TYR A 8 0.54 4.24 -16.06
CA TYR A 8 1.16 4.02 -14.75
C TYR A 8 0.09 4.07 -13.65
N LYS A 9 -0.71 5.14 -13.64
CA LYS A 9 -1.78 5.33 -12.66
C LYS A 9 -2.78 4.18 -12.67
N ALA A 10 -3.31 3.85 -13.85
CA ALA A 10 -4.28 2.77 -13.99
C ALA A 10 -3.72 1.42 -13.52
N ARG A 11 -2.42 1.15 -13.78
CA ARG A 11 -1.79 -0.09 -13.33
C ARG A 11 -1.60 -0.11 -11.81
N VAL A 12 -1.15 0.99 -11.20
CA VAL A 12 -1.01 1.12 -9.74
C VAL A 12 -2.35 0.88 -9.04
N GLU A 13 -3.41 1.54 -9.50
CA GLU A 13 -4.76 1.41 -8.94
C GLU A 13 -5.29 -0.03 -9.09
N GLN A 14 -5.12 -0.64 -10.27
CA GLN A 14 -5.53 -2.02 -10.52
C GLN A 14 -4.81 -3.01 -9.61
N VAL A 15 -3.49 -2.87 -9.47
CA VAL A 15 -2.69 -3.75 -8.61
C VAL A 15 -3.06 -3.55 -7.15
N SER A 16 -3.28 -2.31 -6.72
CA SER A 16 -3.70 -2.03 -5.36
C SER A 16 -5.04 -2.70 -5.03
N LEU A 17 -6.04 -2.56 -5.93
CA LEU A 17 -7.34 -3.22 -5.80
C LEU A 17 -7.22 -4.74 -5.80
N ASN A 18 -6.40 -5.32 -6.68
CA ASN A 18 -6.17 -6.77 -6.75
C ASN A 18 -5.70 -7.32 -5.40
N VAL A 19 -4.69 -6.66 -4.80
CA VAL A 19 -4.13 -7.10 -3.53
C VAL A 19 -5.12 -6.91 -2.37
N CYS A 20 -5.87 -5.81 -2.35
CA CYS A 20 -6.89 -5.56 -1.33
C CYS A 20 -8.04 -6.58 -1.40
N ASN A 21 -8.50 -6.91 -2.62
CA ASN A 21 -9.60 -7.86 -2.86
C ASN A 21 -9.36 -9.27 -2.33
N LEU A 22 -8.11 -9.67 -2.11
CA LEU A 22 -7.78 -10.97 -1.52
C LEU A 22 -8.06 -11.05 -0.02
N VAL A 23 -8.22 -9.90 0.63
CA VAL A 23 -8.43 -9.81 2.09
C VAL A 23 -9.81 -9.26 2.40
N ILE A 24 -10.26 -8.26 1.62
CA ILE A 24 -11.53 -7.57 1.82
C ILE A 24 -12.19 -7.42 0.44
N PRO A 25 -13.44 -7.88 0.23
CA PRO A 25 -14.16 -7.66 -1.03
C PRO A 25 -14.41 -6.16 -1.22
N MET A 26 -13.56 -5.48 -1.99
CA MET A 26 -13.60 -4.02 -2.17
C MET A 26 -14.85 -3.57 -2.94
N ASP A 27 -15.52 -4.48 -3.65
CA ASP A 27 -16.82 -4.26 -4.29
C ASP A 27 -17.99 -4.22 -3.29
N GLN A 28 -17.77 -4.67 -2.05
CA GLN A 28 -18.78 -4.78 -1.01
C GLN A 28 -18.54 -3.84 0.17
N ILE A 29 -17.43 -3.09 0.19
CA ILE A 29 -17.18 -2.13 1.27
C ILE A 29 -18.11 -0.91 1.14
N PRO A 30 -18.53 -0.31 2.27
CA PRO A 30 -19.25 0.96 2.28
C PRO A 30 -18.56 2.05 1.45
N GLN A 31 -19.36 2.86 0.74
CA GLN A 31 -18.89 3.91 -0.16
C GLN A 31 -17.89 4.88 0.51
N ASN A 32 -18.13 5.26 1.76
CA ASN A 32 -17.24 6.13 2.53
C ASN A 32 -15.86 5.50 2.76
N LEU A 33 -15.78 4.18 2.99
CA LEU A 33 -14.51 3.48 3.12
C LEU A 33 -13.80 3.34 1.76
N PHE A 34 -14.56 3.14 0.69
CA PHE A 34 -14.01 3.12 -0.67
C PHE A 34 -13.43 4.49 -1.06
N GLU A 35 -14.08 5.58 -0.70
CA GLU A 35 -13.57 6.95 -0.90
C GLU A 35 -12.29 7.20 -0.08
N ALA A 36 -12.24 6.76 1.17
CA ALA A 36 -11.03 6.84 1.99
C ALA A 36 -9.86 6.06 1.37
N TYR A 37 -10.12 4.87 0.85
CA TYR A 37 -9.13 4.08 0.09
C TYR A 37 -8.65 4.83 -1.16
N ALA A 38 -9.57 5.38 -1.96
CA ALA A 38 -9.23 6.10 -3.18
C ALA A 38 -8.38 7.35 -2.89
N ASN A 39 -8.67 8.07 -1.80
CA ASN A 39 -7.88 9.22 -1.36
C ASN A 39 -6.46 8.80 -0.96
N LEU A 40 -6.32 7.75 -0.15
CA LEU A 40 -5.01 7.18 0.20
C LEU A 40 -4.23 6.76 -1.06
N CYS A 41 -4.91 6.08 -1.99
CA CYS A 41 -4.29 5.61 -3.21
C CYS A 41 -3.74 6.79 -4.03
N ASN A 42 -4.51 7.87 -4.20
CA ASN A 42 -4.05 9.05 -4.91
C ASN A 42 -2.90 9.74 -4.17
N GLU A 43 -2.98 9.92 -2.85
CA GLU A 43 -1.94 10.58 -2.06
C GLU A 43 -0.59 9.86 -2.15
N LEU A 44 -0.59 8.53 -1.97
CA LEU A 44 0.63 7.74 -2.06
C LEU A 44 1.15 7.62 -3.50
N LEU A 45 0.25 7.58 -4.49
CA LEU A 45 0.61 7.50 -5.91
C LEU A 45 1.26 8.79 -6.41
N GLU A 46 0.75 9.96 -5.98
CA GLU A 46 1.35 11.27 -6.27
C GLU A 46 2.78 11.38 -5.74
N ASP A 47 3.07 10.69 -4.63
CA ASP A 47 4.40 10.61 -4.02
C ASP A 47 5.03 12.01 -3.86
N SER A 48 4.25 12.99 -3.40
CA SER A 48 4.67 14.40 -3.28
C SER A 48 5.91 14.59 -2.40
N ASP A 49 6.08 13.75 -1.37
CA ASP A 49 7.26 13.74 -0.48
C ASP A 49 8.44 12.91 -1.03
N GLU A 50 8.25 12.30 -2.21
CA GLU A 50 9.20 11.42 -2.89
C GLU A 50 9.63 10.20 -2.04
N LYS A 51 8.78 9.76 -1.11
CA LYS A 51 9.07 8.63 -0.23
C LYS A 51 9.17 7.34 -1.01
N PHE A 52 8.21 7.09 -1.90
CA PHE A 52 8.18 5.87 -2.68
C PHE A 52 9.34 5.83 -3.68
N ILE A 53 9.59 6.90 -4.46
CA ILE A 53 10.69 6.93 -5.42
C ILE A 53 12.05 6.74 -4.74
N LYS A 54 12.31 7.41 -3.60
CA LYS A 54 13.55 7.22 -2.83
C LYS A 54 13.65 5.79 -2.30
N GLY A 55 12.55 5.23 -1.82
CA GLY A 55 12.48 3.83 -1.37
C GLY A 55 12.76 2.84 -2.50
N TRP A 56 12.20 3.08 -3.67
CA TRP A 56 12.40 2.27 -4.88
C TRP A 56 13.85 2.35 -5.38
N GLU A 57 14.42 3.55 -5.50
CA GLU A 57 15.78 3.75 -5.96
C GLU A 57 16.81 3.09 -5.03
N ALA A 58 16.55 3.10 -3.72
CA ALA A 58 17.37 2.42 -2.71
C ALA A 58 17.30 0.88 -2.78
N LEU A 59 16.39 0.30 -3.57
CA LEU A 59 16.37 -1.14 -3.79
C LEU A 59 17.52 -1.58 -4.71
N PRO A 60 18.14 -2.73 -4.41
CA PRO A 60 19.14 -3.31 -5.31
C PRO A 60 18.49 -3.70 -6.65
N ASN A 61 19.24 -3.59 -7.74
CA ASN A 61 18.74 -3.91 -9.09
C ASN A 61 18.16 -5.33 -9.19
N SER A 62 18.70 -6.29 -8.44
CA SER A 62 18.17 -7.65 -8.37
C SER A 62 16.76 -7.74 -7.77
N ALA A 63 16.34 -6.79 -6.94
CA ALA A 63 14.97 -6.71 -6.42
C ALA A 63 14.06 -5.98 -7.42
N LYS A 64 14.54 -4.85 -7.98
CA LYS A 64 13.80 -4.07 -8.99
C LYS A 64 13.50 -4.89 -10.26
N ALA A 65 14.33 -5.86 -10.61
CA ALA A 65 14.11 -6.75 -11.75
C ALA A 65 12.99 -7.80 -11.53
N LEU A 66 12.49 -7.97 -10.31
CA LEU A 66 11.47 -8.99 -10.02
C LEU A 66 10.05 -8.58 -10.40
N LEU A 67 9.79 -7.27 -10.35
CA LEU A 67 8.48 -6.66 -10.48
C LEU A 67 8.63 -5.25 -11.07
N PRO A 68 7.77 -4.83 -12.03
CA PRO A 68 7.73 -3.45 -12.51
C PRO A 68 7.52 -2.43 -11.37
N GLN A 69 7.90 -1.16 -11.60
CA GLN A 69 7.83 -0.13 -10.57
C GLN A 69 6.37 0.15 -10.17
N GLU A 70 5.48 0.26 -11.14
CA GLU A 70 4.04 0.45 -10.99
C GLU A 70 3.38 -0.69 -10.22
N ASP A 71 3.78 -1.93 -10.49
CA ASP A 71 3.28 -3.10 -9.77
C ASP A 71 3.74 -3.09 -8.30
N PHE A 72 5.00 -2.71 -8.06
CA PHE A 72 5.50 -2.57 -6.69
C PHE A 72 4.84 -1.40 -5.95
N HIS A 73 4.55 -0.30 -6.65
CA HIS A 73 3.86 0.86 -6.09
C HIS A 73 2.44 0.48 -5.66
N GLY A 74 1.67 -0.17 -6.53
CA GLY A 74 0.32 -0.65 -6.19
C GLY A 74 0.34 -1.66 -5.05
N PHE A 75 1.32 -2.58 -5.05
CA PHE A 75 1.51 -3.53 -3.94
C PHE A 75 1.79 -2.81 -2.61
N TYR A 76 2.65 -1.79 -2.62
CA TYR A 76 2.92 -0.97 -1.45
C TYR A 76 1.65 -0.27 -0.94
N ILE A 77 0.92 0.43 -1.82
CA ILE A 77 -0.31 1.16 -1.47
C ILE A 77 -1.35 0.22 -0.85
N ALA A 78 -1.54 -0.97 -1.42
CA ALA A 78 -2.46 -1.96 -0.85
C ALA A 78 -2.04 -2.40 0.56
N ASN A 79 -0.74 -2.63 0.80
CA ASN A 79 -0.27 -2.96 2.15
C ASN A 79 -0.48 -1.78 3.12
N ALA A 80 -0.31 -0.53 2.68
CA ALA A 80 -0.60 0.66 3.48
C ALA A 80 -2.07 0.75 3.87
N TRP A 81 -2.98 0.55 2.91
CA TRP A 81 -4.42 0.52 3.17
C TRP A 81 -4.80 -0.57 4.18
N LEU A 82 -4.29 -1.79 3.99
CA LEU A 82 -4.60 -2.93 4.86
C LEU A 82 -4.05 -2.74 6.28
N GLN A 83 -2.89 -2.10 6.44
CA GLN A 83 -2.37 -1.75 7.76
C GLN A 83 -3.18 -0.63 8.40
N LEU A 84 -3.51 0.42 7.66
CA LEU A 84 -4.32 1.53 8.13
C LEU A 84 -5.71 1.07 8.58
N SER A 85 -6.34 0.20 7.79
CA SER A 85 -7.66 -0.35 8.10
C SER A 85 -7.67 -1.13 9.42
N ARG A 86 -6.60 -1.89 9.71
CA ARG A 86 -6.46 -2.63 10.97
C ARG A 86 -6.28 -1.68 12.15
N VAL A 87 -5.37 -0.72 12.03
CA VAL A 87 -5.12 0.26 13.10
C VAL A 87 -6.36 1.13 13.35
N ALA A 88 -7.11 1.50 12.32
CA ALA A 88 -8.35 2.25 12.45
C ALA A 88 -9.46 1.43 13.16
N GLN A 89 -9.56 0.13 12.90
CA GLN A 89 -10.45 -0.77 13.63
C GLN A 89 -10.05 -0.87 15.10
N ASP A 90 -8.76 -1.11 15.39
CA ASP A 90 -8.25 -1.19 16.75
C ASP A 90 -8.49 0.12 17.53
N ILE A 91 -8.33 1.27 16.86
CA ILE A 91 -8.63 2.60 17.41
C ILE A 91 -10.12 2.77 17.66
N SER A 92 -10.99 2.37 16.73
CA SER A 92 -12.44 2.47 16.91
C SER A 92 -12.91 1.61 18.08
N GLU A 93 -12.40 0.39 18.21
CA GLU A 93 -12.69 -0.52 19.32
C GLU A 93 -12.18 0.04 20.66
N ALA A 94 -11.04 0.76 20.65
CA ALA A 94 -10.53 1.44 21.84
C ALA A 94 -11.28 2.74 22.16
N ALA A 95 -11.73 3.50 21.16
CA ALA A 95 -12.42 4.79 21.35
C ALA A 95 -13.87 4.63 21.84
N ASP A 96 -14.49 3.47 21.62
CA ASP A 96 -15.73 3.06 22.32
C ASP A 96 -15.56 3.03 23.86
N THR A 97 -14.34 3.22 24.39
CA THR A 97 -14.02 3.37 25.81
C THR A 97 -13.79 4.82 26.31
N ASP A 98 -14.31 5.82 25.61
CA ASP A 98 -14.56 7.23 26.07
C ASP A 98 -13.47 8.30 25.79
N ASP A 99 -12.43 8.02 24.99
CA ASP A 99 -11.44 9.03 24.59
C ASP A 99 -11.38 9.22 23.05
N ALA A 100 -11.89 10.36 22.59
CA ALA A 100 -11.79 10.77 21.18
C ALA A 100 -10.34 11.13 20.83
N ILE A 101 -9.70 10.30 19.99
CA ILE A 101 -8.34 10.55 19.48
C ILE A 101 -8.31 11.84 18.65
N ALA A 102 -7.34 12.72 18.90
CA ALA A 102 -7.22 14.01 18.22
C ALA A 102 -6.78 13.84 16.74
N GLU A 103 -7.28 14.69 15.83
CA GLU A 103 -6.97 14.67 14.39
C GLU A 103 -5.46 14.70 14.06
N ASN A 104 -4.67 15.42 14.86
CA ASN A 104 -3.21 15.49 14.71
C ASN A 104 -2.51 14.15 15.02
N GLU A 105 -3.08 13.36 15.93
CA GLU A 105 -2.58 12.01 16.23
C GLU A 105 -2.88 11.05 15.07
N TYR A 106 -4.05 11.18 14.44
CA TYR A 106 -4.39 10.41 13.23
C TYR A 106 -3.45 10.69 12.06
N SER A 107 -3.10 11.96 11.80
CA SER A 107 -2.14 12.31 10.74
C SER A 107 -0.74 11.73 10.99
N GLY A 108 -0.28 11.74 12.25
CA GLY A 108 0.98 11.10 12.65
C GLY A 108 0.95 9.57 12.52
N ILE A 109 -0.19 8.94 12.81
CA ILE A 109 -0.41 7.50 12.64
C ILE A 109 -0.35 7.12 11.15
N PHE A 110 -1.01 7.89 10.29
CA PHE A 110 -1.01 7.67 8.85
C PHE A 110 0.41 7.67 8.26
N THR A 111 1.18 8.72 8.56
CA THR A 111 2.56 8.87 8.09
C THR A 111 3.45 7.70 8.53
N ARG A 112 3.25 7.23 9.77
CA ARG A 112 4.00 6.08 10.29
C ARG A 112 3.62 4.80 9.54
N ILE A 113 2.34 4.57 9.31
CA ILE A 113 1.85 3.38 8.60
C ILE A 113 2.32 3.36 7.15
N SER A 114 2.31 4.50 6.46
CA SER A 114 2.83 4.59 5.09
C SER A 114 4.32 4.22 5.04
N ASP A 115 5.12 4.68 6.01
CA ASP A 115 6.56 4.40 6.06
C ASP A 115 6.85 2.93 6.43
N GLU A 116 6.11 2.39 7.39
CA GLU A 116 6.21 0.97 7.80
C GLU A 116 5.79 0.02 6.67
N SER A 117 4.72 0.36 5.96
CA SER A 117 4.26 -0.40 4.79
C SER A 117 5.27 -0.39 3.66
N LEU A 118 5.92 0.75 3.39
CA LEU A 118 6.96 0.83 2.36
C LEU A 118 8.18 -0.02 2.75
N LYS A 119 8.57 0.04 4.03
CA LYS A 119 9.68 -0.74 4.58
C LYS A 119 9.42 -2.24 4.49
N GLU A 120 8.25 -2.71 4.92
CA GLU A 120 7.91 -4.14 4.89
C GLU A 120 7.70 -4.63 3.45
N SER A 121 7.07 -3.84 2.58
CA SER A 121 6.94 -4.17 1.15
C SER A 121 8.31 -4.31 0.47
N SER A 122 9.22 -3.38 0.75
CA SER A 122 10.61 -3.44 0.28
C SER A 122 11.35 -4.68 0.80
N LYS A 123 11.13 -5.06 2.05
CA LYS A 123 11.70 -6.28 2.66
C LYS A 123 11.15 -7.55 2.02
N LYS A 124 9.84 -7.63 1.75
CA LYS A 124 9.20 -8.74 1.02
C LYS A 124 9.83 -8.89 -0.36
N LEU A 125 9.97 -7.80 -1.12
CA LEU A 125 10.59 -7.83 -2.45
C LEU A 125 12.08 -8.24 -2.39
N LYS A 126 12.84 -7.73 -1.41
CA LYS A 126 14.23 -8.15 -1.18
C LYS A 126 14.35 -9.63 -0.85
N LYS A 127 13.42 -10.20 -0.07
CA LYS A 127 13.38 -11.63 0.27
C LYS A 127 12.96 -12.51 -0.91
N ALA A 128 12.08 -12.01 -1.78
CA ALA A 128 11.61 -12.72 -2.96
C ALA A 128 12.74 -13.04 -3.97
N ARG A 129 13.85 -12.30 -3.96
CA ARG A 129 15.05 -12.57 -4.79
C ARG A 129 15.59 -13.98 -4.65
N THR A 130 15.49 -14.56 -3.46
CA THR A 130 16.00 -15.91 -3.16
C THR A 130 14.90 -16.86 -2.68
N ASN A 131 13.66 -16.40 -2.59
CA ASN A 131 12.51 -17.20 -2.17
C ASN A 131 11.46 -17.22 -3.28
N ARG A 132 11.47 -18.30 -4.07
CA ARG A 132 10.57 -18.49 -5.21
C ARG A 132 9.10 -18.60 -4.80
N ALA A 133 8.81 -19.22 -3.67
CA ALA A 133 7.44 -19.30 -3.17
C ALA A 133 6.89 -17.89 -2.86
N LEU A 134 7.68 -17.06 -2.18
CA LEU A 134 7.30 -15.68 -1.90
C LEU A 134 7.15 -14.84 -3.18
N LEU A 135 8.07 -15.00 -4.16
CA LEU A 135 7.95 -14.31 -5.45
C LEU A 135 6.66 -14.70 -6.18
N ASN A 136 6.34 -15.99 -6.20
CA ASN A 136 5.12 -16.48 -6.82
C ASN A 136 3.87 -15.93 -6.12
N SER A 137 3.87 -15.88 -4.78
CA SER A 137 2.78 -15.27 -4.02
C SER A 137 2.64 -13.78 -4.33
N ILE A 138 3.74 -13.02 -4.40
CA ILE A 138 3.68 -11.58 -4.76
C ILE A 138 3.09 -11.41 -6.16
N ARG A 139 3.50 -12.22 -7.13
CA ARG A 139 2.96 -12.14 -8.51
C ARG A 139 1.50 -12.54 -8.59
N ALA A 140 1.10 -13.58 -7.84
CA ALA A 140 -0.29 -14.00 -7.78
C ALA A 140 -1.19 -12.86 -7.27
N VAL A 141 -0.80 -12.22 -6.17
CA VAL A 141 -1.61 -11.13 -5.61
C VAL A 141 -1.63 -9.87 -6.49
N VAL A 142 -0.52 -9.56 -7.17
CA VAL A 142 -0.46 -8.47 -8.15
C VAL A 142 -1.39 -8.74 -9.35
N ASP A 143 -1.47 -10.00 -9.78
CA ASP A 143 -2.36 -10.45 -10.86
C ASP A 143 -3.83 -10.62 -10.42
N GLY A 144 -4.13 -10.51 -9.11
CA GLY A 144 -5.46 -10.77 -8.56
C GLY A 144 -5.85 -12.25 -8.55
N LYS A 145 -4.88 -13.14 -8.33
CA LYS A 145 -5.04 -14.61 -8.35
C LYS A 145 -4.78 -15.26 -6.99
#